data_AF-A0A3C1PGD0-F1
#
_entry.id   AF-A0A3C1PGD0-F1
#
_cell.length_a   1.000
_cell.length_b   1.000
_cell.length_c   1.000
_cell.angle_alpha   90.00
_cell.angle_beta   90.00
_cell.angle_gamma   90.00
#
_symmetry.space_group_name_H-M   'P 1'
#
loop_
_entity.id
_entity.type
_entity.pdbx_description
1 polymer ?
#
loop_
_entity_poly.entity_id
_entity_poly.type
_entity_poly.pdbx_seq_one_letter_code
_entity_poly.pdbx_strand_id
1 'polypeptide(L)'
;MQVIRYSNLGLIDYKTAWDFQKKYFAELIDAKQNKPDSSFIYNRLLFCEHNPVYTLGRHGDINNLLFSKEQINAMGADFFEIERGGDITYHGPGQITGYTLWDLDSLGMGIKRYIEGLEESIISFLADYNLQGSRIKEASGVWLDAGKPGRERKICAVGVKASHNVTMHGFALNVNTDLAWFQKIVPCGIMDKGVTSLEKETGIKHNFEEIKQQLVEHIAKTFNFEVVEEKIVLNNSVLQQ
;
A
#
# COMPACT_ATOMS: atom_id res chain seq x y z
N MET A 1 -20.36 13.71 4.16
CA MET A 1 -19.18 12.85 3.90
C MET A 1 -18.03 13.38 4.73
N GLN A 2 -17.11 12.51 5.15
CA GLN A 2 -15.85 12.96 5.78
C GLN A 2 -14.89 13.42 4.69
N VAL A 3 -14.19 14.53 4.90
CA VAL A 3 -13.19 15.03 3.94
C VAL A 3 -11.86 14.30 4.14
N ILE A 4 -11.26 13.83 3.05
CA ILE A 4 -9.92 13.25 3.05
C ILE A 4 -9.00 14.01 2.11
N ARG A 5 -7.76 14.26 2.53
CA ARG A 5 -6.75 14.89 1.67
C ARG A 5 -6.06 13.83 0.83
N TYR A 6 -6.12 13.97 -0.49
CA TYR A 6 -5.45 13.09 -1.43
C TYR A 6 -4.20 13.75 -2.02
N SER A 7 -3.10 13.01 -2.10
CA SER A 7 -1.88 13.49 -2.74
C SER A 7 -1.24 12.39 -3.58
N ASN A 8 -0.91 12.70 -4.82
CA ASN A 8 -0.07 11.88 -5.68
C ASN A 8 1.38 12.37 -5.57
N LEU A 9 2.24 11.58 -4.92
CA LEU A 9 3.65 11.91 -4.70
C LEU A 9 4.54 11.53 -5.89
N GLY A 10 3.97 10.86 -6.91
CA GLY A 10 4.72 10.37 -8.06
C GLY A 10 5.70 9.25 -7.70
N LEU A 11 6.80 9.17 -8.46
CA LEU A 11 7.94 8.31 -8.14
C LEU A 11 8.75 8.95 -7.00
N ILE A 12 8.89 8.21 -5.89
CA ILE A 12 9.57 8.69 -4.70
C ILE A 12 10.43 7.59 -4.07
N ASP A 13 11.57 7.99 -3.52
CA ASP A 13 12.37 7.12 -2.67
C ASP A 13 11.56 6.58 -1.47
N TYR A 14 11.76 5.30 -1.15
CA TYR A 14 10.99 4.62 -0.11
C TYR A 14 11.22 5.26 1.26
N LYS A 15 12.46 5.60 1.59
CA LYS A 15 12.81 6.20 2.89
C LYS A 15 12.16 7.57 3.04
N THR A 16 12.17 8.38 1.99
CA THR A 16 11.54 9.72 1.99
C THR A 16 10.03 9.63 2.25
N ALA A 17 9.32 8.71 1.58
CA ALA A 17 7.90 8.50 1.83
C ALA A 17 7.62 7.92 3.22
N TRP A 18 8.48 7.03 3.71
CA TRP A 18 8.35 6.43 5.04
C TRP A 18 8.61 7.44 6.16
N ASP A 19 9.61 8.31 6.04
CA ASP A 19 9.90 9.37 7.01
C ASP A 19 8.75 10.39 7.08
N PHE A 20 8.17 10.75 5.93
CA PHE A 20 6.95 11.58 5.89
C PHE A 20 5.80 10.92 6.65
N GLN A 21 5.53 9.64 6.35
CA GLN A 21 4.49 8.88 7.01
C GLN A 21 4.70 8.83 8.53
N LYS A 22 5.93 8.54 8.99
CA LYS A 22 6.25 8.48 10.43
C LYS A 22 6.04 9.80 11.13
N LYS A 23 6.48 10.90 10.51
CA LYS A 23 6.28 12.25 11.05
C LYS A 23 4.79 12.55 11.19
N TYR A 24 4.01 12.40 10.12
CA TYR A 24 2.59 12.74 10.13
C TYR A 24 1.77 11.80 11.03
N PHE A 25 2.14 10.52 11.10
CA PHE A 25 1.55 9.55 12.02
C PHE A 25 1.74 9.97 13.49
N ALA A 26 2.93 10.43 13.86
CA ALA A 26 3.19 10.95 15.20
C ALA A 26 2.39 12.22 15.49
N GLU A 27 2.30 13.15 14.53
CA GLU A 27 1.49 14.38 14.63
C GLU A 27 -0.01 14.07 14.81
N LEU A 28 -0.55 13.08 14.08
CA LEU A 28 -1.93 12.61 14.24
C LEU A 28 -2.19 12.06 15.65
N ILE A 29 -1.28 11.22 16.16
CA ILE A 29 -1.40 10.66 17.51
C ILE A 29 -1.32 11.76 18.58
N ASP A 30 -0.36 12.68 18.44
CA ASP A 30 -0.18 13.79 19.39
C ASP A 30 -1.42 14.69 19.43
N ALA A 31 -1.96 15.08 18.27
CA ALA A 31 -3.16 15.90 18.20
C ALA A 31 -4.39 15.19 18.80
N LYS A 32 -4.50 13.88 18.59
CA LYS A 32 -5.57 13.07 19.19
C LYS A 32 -5.48 13.02 20.72
N GLN A 33 -4.26 12.91 21.27
CA GLN A 33 -4.05 12.76 22.71
C GLN A 33 -4.09 14.09 23.46
N ASN A 34 -3.50 15.13 22.89
CA ASN A 34 -3.27 16.40 23.58
C ASN A 34 -4.30 17.50 23.27
N LYS A 35 -5.26 17.23 22.36
CA LYS A 35 -6.31 18.17 21.93
C LYS A 35 -5.80 19.61 21.68
N PRO A 36 -4.70 19.83 20.94
CA PRO A 36 -4.42 21.16 20.41
C PRO A 36 -5.57 21.59 19.50
N ASP A 37 -5.61 22.86 19.12
CA ASP A 37 -6.55 23.41 18.13
C ASP A 37 -6.45 22.58 16.83
N SER A 38 -7.26 21.52 16.73
CA SER A 38 -7.07 20.37 15.84
C SER A 38 -7.55 20.65 14.42
N SER A 39 -7.73 21.94 14.11
CA SER A 39 -8.34 22.46 12.89
C SER A 39 -7.52 22.22 11.62
N PHE A 40 -6.28 21.70 11.73
CA PHE A 40 -5.35 21.56 10.60
C PHE A 40 -4.83 20.15 10.32
N ILE A 41 -5.11 19.14 11.16
CA ILE A 41 -4.67 17.77 10.89
C ILE A 41 -5.81 16.97 10.27
N TYR A 42 -5.61 16.54 9.03
CA TYR A 42 -6.59 15.80 8.25
C TYR A 42 -6.19 14.33 8.07
N ASN A 43 -7.18 13.46 7.86
CA ASN A 43 -6.91 12.12 7.32
C ASN A 43 -6.32 12.26 5.91
N ARG A 44 -5.30 11.46 5.58
CA ARG A 44 -4.62 11.54 4.27
C ARG A 44 -4.63 10.20 3.53
N LEU A 45 -4.79 10.28 2.22
CA LEU A 45 -4.54 9.21 1.26
C LEU A 45 -3.39 9.65 0.35
N LEU A 46 -2.28 8.92 0.38
CA LEU A 46 -1.11 9.21 -0.46
C LEU A 46 -0.96 8.10 -1.48
N PHE A 47 -0.86 8.43 -2.76
CA PHE A 47 -0.44 7.50 -3.80
C PHE A 47 0.98 7.82 -4.24
N CYS A 48 1.75 6.78 -4.49
CA CYS A 48 3.09 6.88 -5.03
C CYS A 48 3.48 5.58 -5.74
N GLU A 49 4.59 5.64 -6.45
CA GLU A 49 5.38 4.48 -6.84
C GLU A 49 6.80 4.65 -6.29
N HIS A 50 7.52 3.53 -6.12
CA HIS A 50 8.86 3.54 -5.58
C HIS A 50 9.88 3.08 -6.60
N ASN A 51 11.14 3.46 -6.38
CA ASN A 51 12.26 2.68 -6.91
C ASN A 51 12.17 1.24 -6.37
N PRO A 52 12.76 0.24 -7.06
CA PRO A 52 12.77 -1.13 -6.59
C PRO A 52 13.20 -1.23 -5.12
N VAL A 53 12.38 -1.84 -4.28
CA VAL A 53 12.64 -1.95 -2.85
C VAL A 53 11.95 -3.18 -2.26
N TYR A 54 12.65 -3.85 -1.36
CA TYR A 54 12.10 -4.90 -0.52
C TYR A 54 11.88 -4.37 0.89
N THR A 55 10.74 -4.71 1.48
CA THR A 55 10.44 -4.35 2.87
C THR A 55 10.08 -5.58 3.68
N LEU A 56 10.67 -5.70 4.86
CA LEU A 56 10.36 -6.75 5.83
C LEU A 56 9.49 -6.17 6.94
N GLY A 57 8.25 -6.68 7.08
CA GLY A 57 7.33 -6.26 8.13
C GLY A 57 7.64 -6.86 9.51
N ARG A 58 6.86 -6.48 10.52
CA ARG A 58 7.05 -6.88 11.93
C ARG A 58 7.01 -8.39 12.17
N HIS A 59 6.22 -9.11 11.37
CA HIS A 59 6.08 -10.58 11.48
C HIS A 59 6.88 -11.30 10.40
N GLY A 60 7.80 -10.60 9.74
CA GLY A 60 8.55 -11.15 8.64
C GLY A 60 9.66 -12.06 9.08
N ASP A 61 9.89 -13.09 8.27
CA ASP A 61 11.05 -13.97 8.40
C ASP A 61 12.07 -13.57 7.33
N ILE A 62 13.28 -13.23 7.76
CA ILE A 62 14.36 -12.87 6.84
C ILE A 62 14.71 -14.02 5.88
N ASN A 63 14.42 -15.28 6.26
CA ASN A 63 14.60 -16.44 5.39
C ASN A 63 13.67 -16.42 4.17
N ASN A 64 12.64 -15.59 4.16
CA ASN A 64 11.79 -15.36 2.99
C ASN A 64 12.43 -14.42 1.96
N LEU A 65 13.59 -13.83 2.25
CA LEU A 65 14.44 -13.18 1.27
C LEU A 65 15.39 -14.22 0.65
N LEU A 66 15.20 -14.56 -0.62
CA LEU A 66 15.97 -15.63 -1.28
C LEU A 66 17.37 -15.19 -1.73
N PHE A 67 17.64 -13.89 -1.70
CA PHE A 67 18.90 -13.28 -2.10
C PHE A 67 19.50 -12.50 -0.95
N SER A 68 20.82 -12.42 -0.84
CA SER A 68 21.45 -11.61 0.21
C SER A 68 21.17 -10.11 -0.02
N LYS A 69 21.27 -9.30 1.04
CA LYS A 69 21.08 -7.84 0.95
C LYS A 69 22.03 -7.22 -0.09
N GLU A 70 23.25 -7.74 -0.22
CA GLU A 70 24.24 -7.32 -1.21
C GLU A 70 23.79 -7.64 -2.64
N GLN A 71 23.21 -8.83 -2.86
CA GLN A 71 22.68 -9.21 -4.17
C GLN A 71 21.48 -8.34 -4.58
N ILE A 72 20.60 -8.02 -3.62
CA ILE A 72 19.46 -7.12 -3.82
C ILE A 72 19.94 -5.71 -4.21
N ASN A 73 20.90 -5.16 -3.47
CA ASN A 73 21.51 -3.86 -3.79
C ASN A 73 22.20 -3.88 -5.16
N ALA A 74 22.92 -4.97 -5.51
CA ALA A 74 23.58 -5.10 -6.81
C ALA A 74 22.58 -5.15 -7.98
N MET A 75 21.33 -5.54 -7.74
CA MET A 75 20.24 -5.50 -8.72
C MET A 75 19.56 -4.12 -8.80
N GLY A 76 19.97 -3.15 -7.97
CA GLY A 76 19.40 -1.81 -7.93
C GLY A 76 18.11 -1.72 -7.10
N ALA A 77 17.94 -2.59 -6.10
CA ALA A 77 16.83 -2.51 -5.17
C ALA A 77 17.31 -2.27 -3.73
N ASP A 78 16.57 -1.45 -2.98
CA ASP A 78 16.84 -1.21 -1.57
C ASP A 78 16.21 -2.29 -0.66
N PHE A 79 16.63 -2.33 0.60
CA PHE A 79 16.03 -3.20 1.62
C PHE A 79 15.79 -2.46 2.94
N PHE A 80 14.56 -2.52 3.46
CA PHE A 80 14.20 -1.92 4.75
C PHE A 80 13.44 -2.88 5.66
N GLU A 81 13.74 -2.82 6.95
CA GLU A 81 12.95 -3.45 8.01
C GLU A 81 12.02 -2.39 8.62
N ILE A 82 10.72 -2.66 8.66
CA ILE A 82 9.69 -1.63 8.93
C ILE A 82 8.58 -2.15 9.85
N GLU A 83 7.77 -1.23 10.39
CA GLU A 83 6.83 -1.55 11.47
C GLU A 83 5.41 -1.93 10.99
N ARG A 84 5.21 -2.19 9.70
CA ARG A 84 3.93 -2.69 9.17
C ARG A 84 3.66 -4.14 9.56
N GLY A 85 2.39 -4.52 9.56
CA GLY A 85 2.00 -5.93 9.61
C GLY A 85 2.44 -6.71 8.37
N GLY A 86 2.40 -8.04 8.48
CA GLY A 86 2.82 -8.96 7.43
C GLY A 86 4.32 -9.19 7.39
N ASP A 87 4.73 -9.92 6.35
CA ASP A 87 6.06 -10.46 6.12
C ASP A 87 6.83 -9.61 5.09
N ILE A 88 7.69 -10.19 4.25
CA ILE A 88 8.39 -9.53 3.16
C ILE A 88 7.48 -9.20 1.97
N THR A 89 7.71 -8.05 1.32
CA THR A 89 7.10 -7.69 0.03
C THR A 89 8.06 -6.87 -0.83
N TYR A 90 7.73 -6.74 -2.10
CA TYR A 90 8.38 -5.87 -3.07
C TYR A 90 7.50 -4.67 -3.42
N HIS A 91 8.15 -3.52 -3.65
CA HIS A 91 7.58 -2.34 -4.32
C HIS A 91 8.51 -1.86 -5.43
N GLY A 92 7.95 -1.27 -6.47
CA GLY A 92 8.72 -0.74 -7.59
C GLY A 92 7.86 -0.06 -8.65
N PRO A 93 8.47 0.35 -9.78
CA PRO A 93 7.76 1.03 -10.86
C PRO A 93 6.58 0.22 -11.40
N GLY A 94 5.48 0.90 -11.71
CA GLY A 94 4.24 0.26 -12.19
C GLY A 94 3.38 -0.37 -11.09
N GLN A 95 3.77 -0.26 -9.81
CA GLN A 95 2.95 -0.62 -8.66
C GLN A 95 2.43 0.63 -7.96
N ILE A 96 1.11 0.75 -7.78
CA ILE A 96 0.53 1.83 -6.97
C ILE A 96 0.66 1.45 -5.52
N THR A 97 1.47 2.19 -4.78
CA THR A 97 1.52 2.12 -3.31
C THR A 97 0.61 3.20 -2.73
N GLY A 98 -0.42 2.77 -2.02
CA GLY A 98 -1.38 3.64 -1.35
C GLY A 98 -1.15 3.64 0.15
N TYR A 99 -0.81 4.80 0.71
CA TYR A 99 -0.66 5.00 2.15
C TYR A 99 -1.85 5.74 2.75
N THR A 100 -2.40 5.19 3.82
CA THR A 100 -3.53 5.78 4.56
C THR A 100 -3.04 6.23 5.93
N LEU A 101 -3.07 7.53 6.16
CA LEU A 101 -2.73 8.15 7.44
C LEU A 101 -4.02 8.65 8.09
N TRP A 102 -4.80 7.72 8.67
CA TRP A 102 -6.16 7.98 9.13
C TRP A 102 -6.30 7.80 10.64
N ASP A 103 -6.98 8.71 11.31
CA ASP A 103 -7.56 8.49 12.63
C ASP A 103 -8.91 7.77 12.48
N LEU A 104 -8.93 6.46 12.75
CA LEU A 104 -10.11 5.62 12.59
C LEU A 104 -11.24 5.98 13.57
N ASP A 105 -10.95 6.57 14.73
CA ASP A 105 -12.01 7.03 15.65
C ASP A 105 -12.74 8.25 15.06
N SER A 106 -11.99 9.17 14.42
CA SER A 106 -12.59 10.32 13.71
C SER A 106 -13.52 9.88 12.58
N LEU A 107 -13.25 8.70 12.02
CA LEU A 107 -14.01 8.06 10.96
C LEU A 107 -15.11 7.11 11.49
N GLY A 108 -15.22 6.93 12.81
CA GLY A 108 -16.18 6.02 13.43
C GLY A 108 -16.04 4.57 12.98
N MET A 109 -14.81 4.10 12.72
CA MET A 109 -14.55 2.75 12.21
C MET A 109 -13.50 2.00 13.04
N GLY A 110 -13.65 0.68 13.13
CA GLY A 110 -12.63 -0.20 13.70
C GLY A 110 -11.62 -0.68 12.65
N ILE A 111 -10.47 -1.16 13.11
CA ILE A 111 -9.37 -1.64 12.24
C ILE A 111 -9.82 -2.72 11.24
N LYS A 112 -10.70 -3.65 11.67
CA LYS A 112 -11.21 -4.72 10.80
C LYS A 112 -12.01 -4.15 9.62
N ARG A 113 -12.98 -3.28 9.90
CA ARG A 113 -13.80 -2.62 8.86
C ARG A 113 -12.94 -1.78 7.92
N TYR A 114 -11.91 -1.14 8.45
CA TYR A 114 -10.95 -0.38 7.65
C TYR A 114 -10.17 -1.27 6.67
N ILE A 115 -9.63 -2.41 7.12
CA ILE A 115 -8.91 -3.35 6.23
C ILE A 115 -9.87 -3.94 5.18
N GLU A 116 -11.04 -4.40 5.62
CA GLU A 116 -12.06 -4.93 4.72
C GLU A 116 -12.47 -3.87 3.68
N GLY A 117 -12.59 -2.60 4.07
CA GLY A 117 -12.89 -1.49 3.16
C GLY A 117 -11.78 -1.22 2.13
N LEU A 118 -10.50 -1.32 2.52
CA LEU A 118 -9.39 -1.20 1.56
C LEU A 118 -9.44 -2.33 0.53
N GLU A 119 -9.63 -3.57 0.99
CA GLU A 119 -9.78 -4.73 0.12
C GLU A 119 -11.02 -4.59 -0.77
N GLU A 120 -12.14 -4.07 -0.25
CA GLU A 120 -13.38 -3.89 -1.02
C GLU A 120 -13.22 -2.84 -2.11
N SER A 121 -12.50 -1.75 -1.82
CA SER A 121 -12.21 -0.70 -2.79
C SER A 121 -11.43 -1.28 -3.97
N ILE A 122 -10.46 -2.16 -3.69
CA ILE A 122 -9.67 -2.83 -4.73
C ILE A 122 -10.51 -3.87 -5.48
N ILE A 123 -11.34 -4.67 -4.79
CA ILE A 123 -12.22 -5.65 -5.42
C ILE A 123 -13.21 -4.96 -6.37
N SER A 124 -13.82 -3.86 -5.92
CA SER A 124 -14.76 -3.07 -6.72
C SER A 124 -14.06 -2.46 -7.94
N PHE A 125 -12.85 -1.92 -7.76
CA PHE A 125 -12.02 -1.42 -8.86
C PHE A 125 -11.71 -2.50 -9.91
N LEU A 126 -11.34 -3.71 -9.46
CA LEU A 126 -11.03 -4.81 -10.37
C LEU A 126 -12.25 -5.29 -11.19
N ALA A 127 -13.46 -5.10 -10.67
CA ALA A 127 -14.69 -5.47 -11.38
C ALA A 127 -14.87 -4.66 -12.68
N ASP A 128 -14.40 -3.41 -12.74
CA ASP A 128 -14.43 -2.59 -13.96
C ASP A 128 -13.59 -3.19 -15.10
N TYR A 129 -12.63 -4.05 -14.74
CA TYR A 129 -11.75 -4.78 -15.66
C TYR A 129 -12.19 -6.24 -15.89
N ASN A 130 -13.40 -6.60 -15.46
CA ASN A 130 -13.93 -7.97 -15.49
C ASN A 130 -13.08 -8.97 -14.69
N LEU A 131 -12.35 -8.49 -13.68
CA LEU A 131 -11.55 -9.33 -12.79
C LEU A 131 -12.28 -9.54 -11.48
N GLN A 132 -12.51 -10.81 -11.13
CA GLN A 132 -13.17 -11.17 -9.87
C GLN A 132 -12.15 -11.21 -8.72
N GLY A 133 -11.94 -10.06 -8.07
CA GLY A 133 -11.19 -9.94 -6.82
C GLY A 133 -11.90 -10.61 -5.64
N SER A 134 -11.14 -11.18 -4.72
CA SER A 134 -11.65 -11.83 -3.51
C SER A 134 -10.63 -11.80 -2.38
N ARG A 135 -11.09 -12.08 -1.15
CA ARG A 135 -10.27 -12.17 0.06
C ARG A 135 -9.95 -13.62 0.39
N ILE A 136 -8.82 -13.84 1.04
CA ILE A 136 -8.49 -15.13 1.69
C ILE A 136 -8.41 -14.87 3.18
N LYS A 137 -9.17 -15.63 3.99
CA LYS A 137 -9.35 -15.39 5.43
C LYS A 137 -8.02 -15.32 6.19
N GLU A 138 -7.05 -16.16 5.84
CA GLU A 138 -5.76 -16.27 6.50
C GLU A 138 -4.66 -15.44 5.81
N ALA A 139 -4.96 -14.70 4.74
CA ALA A 139 -3.95 -14.00 3.95
C ALA A 139 -4.44 -12.64 3.43
N SER A 140 -3.96 -11.56 4.06
CA SER A 140 -4.38 -10.19 3.75
C SER A 140 -4.11 -9.78 2.30
N GLY A 141 -4.96 -8.88 1.82
CA GLY A 141 -4.92 -8.35 0.47
C GLY A 141 -5.95 -8.98 -0.45
N VAL A 142 -5.87 -8.61 -1.72
CA VAL A 142 -6.84 -9.02 -2.75
C VAL A 142 -6.20 -10.04 -3.68
N TRP A 143 -6.97 -11.09 -3.95
CA TRP A 143 -6.57 -12.27 -4.67
C TRP A 143 -7.53 -12.55 -5.82
N LEU A 144 -7.00 -13.13 -6.89
CA LEU A 144 -7.79 -13.75 -7.96
C LEU A 144 -7.81 -15.27 -7.77
N ASP A 145 -8.90 -15.89 -8.21
CA ASP A 145 -9.12 -17.34 -8.11
C ASP A 145 -9.00 -17.88 -6.66
N ALA A 146 -9.37 -17.09 -5.64
CA ALA A 146 -9.31 -17.54 -4.24
C ALA A 146 -10.13 -18.82 -4.01
N GLY A 147 -9.54 -19.77 -3.29
CA GLY A 147 -10.16 -21.07 -3.03
C GLY A 147 -10.06 -22.07 -4.18
N LYS A 148 -9.25 -21.78 -5.21
CA LYS A 148 -8.92 -22.71 -6.30
C LYS A 148 -7.43 -23.08 -6.21
N PRO A 149 -7.07 -24.14 -5.46
CA PRO A 149 -5.69 -24.50 -5.17
C PRO A 149 -4.79 -24.52 -6.40
N GLY A 150 -3.65 -23.82 -6.32
CA GLY A 150 -2.64 -23.72 -7.38
C GLY A 150 -2.95 -22.68 -8.44
N ARG A 151 -4.05 -21.93 -8.31
CA ARG A 151 -4.42 -20.81 -9.20
C ARG A 151 -4.53 -19.48 -8.47
N GLU A 152 -4.52 -19.50 -7.14
CA GLU A 152 -4.58 -18.30 -6.33
C GLU A 152 -3.39 -17.40 -6.63
N ARG A 153 -3.67 -16.12 -6.86
CA ARG A 153 -2.62 -15.14 -7.08
C ARG A 153 -2.99 -13.78 -6.51
N LYS A 154 -2.07 -13.18 -5.77
CA LYS A 154 -2.27 -11.87 -5.15
C LYS A 154 -2.08 -10.77 -6.19
N ILE A 155 -3.04 -9.87 -6.29
CA ILE A 155 -2.95 -8.67 -7.15
C ILE A 155 -2.70 -7.39 -6.34
N CYS A 156 -3.12 -7.37 -5.07
CA CYS A 156 -2.89 -6.25 -4.17
C CYS A 156 -2.51 -6.75 -2.77
N ALA A 157 -1.37 -6.27 -2.26
CA ALA A 157 -0.98 -6.50 -0.87
C ALA A 157 -1.61 -5.45 0.04
N VAL A 158 -2.05 -5.84 1.24
CA VAL A 158 -2.51 -4.92 2.29
C VAL A 158 -1.71 -5.22 3.56
N GLY A 159 -1.01 -4.20 4.04
CA GLY A 159 -0.13 -4.28 5.20
C GLY A 159 -0.05 -2.92 5.89
N VAL A 160 -0.64 -2.83 7.08
CA VAL A 160 -0.80 -1.57 7.82
C VAL A 160 -0.13 -1.65 9.17
N LYS A 161 0.22 -0.49 9.71
CA LYS A 161 0.51 -0.29 11.13
C LYS A 161 -0.66 0.48 11.74
N ALA A 162 -1.10 0.09 12.93
CA ALA A 162 -2.06 0.86 13.70
C ALA A 162 -1.56 1.08 15.14
N SER A 163 -1.75 2.28 15.67
CA SER A 163 -1.51 2.64 17.08
C SER A 163 -2.44 3.78 17.47
N HIS A 164 -3.07 3.70 18.65
CA HIS A 164 -4.07 4.69 19.08
C HIS A 164 -5.19 4.94 18.03
N ASN A 165 -5.58 3.88 17.31
CA ASN A 165 -6.51 3.95 16.17
C ASN A 165 -6.09 4.90 15.03
N VAL A 166 -4.83 5.32 14.99
CA VAL A 166 -4.22 5.97 13.83
C VAL A 166 -3.53 4.93 12.97
N THR A 167 -3.61 5.05 11.64
CA THR A 167 -3.01 4.12 10.66
C THR A 167 -1.80 4.71 9.94
N MET A 168 -0.90 3.83 9.49
CA MET A 168 0.25 4.12 8.62
C MET A 168 0.50 2.92 7.69
N HIS A 169 1.23 3.12 6.60
CA HIS A 169 1.32 2.20 5.46
C HIS A 169 -0.06 2.06 4.79
N GLY A 170 -0.39 0.90 4.22
CA GLY A 170 -1.63 0.76 3.46
C GLY A 170 -1.61 -0.45 2.54
N PHE A 171 -1.68 -0.20 1.24
CA PHE A 171 -1.79 -1.24 0.23
C PHE A 171 -0.81 -1.02 -0.95
N ALA A 172 -0.59 -2.07 -1.73
CA ALA A 172 0.24 -2.04 -2.92
C ALA A 172 -0.42 -2.85 -4.05
N LEU A 173 -1.01 -2.15 -5.02
CA LEU A 173 -1.70 -2.72 -6.17
C LEU A 173 -0.73 -2.88 -7.34
N ASN A 174 -0.61 -4.10 -7.85
CA ASN A 174 0.19 -4.37 -9.03
C ASN A 174 -0.56 -3.96 -10.30
N VAL A 175 -0.12 -2.90 -10.98
CA VAL A 175 -0.74 -2.41 -12.22
C VAL A 175 0.05 -2.91 -13.42
N ASN A 176 1.20 -2.29 -13.66
CA ASN A 176 2.17 -2.65 -14.71
C ASN A 176 3.48 -3.18 -14.09
N THR A 177 3.39 -3.73 -12.88
CA THR A 177 4.52 -4.13 -12.07
C THR A 177 5.29 -5.27 -12.74
N ASP A 178 6.62 -5.16 -12.78
CA ASP A 178 7.47 -6.29 -13.13
C ASP A 178 7.41 -7.36 -12.02
N LEU A 179 6.68 -8.45 -12.31
CA LEU A 179 6.45 -9.52 -11.35
C LEU A 179 7.69 -10.41 -11.12
N ALA A 180 8.75 -10.28 -11.93
CA ALA A 180 10.00 -11.03 -11.74
C ALA A 180 10.72 -10.64 -10.44
N TRP A 181 10.40 -9.49 -9.84
CA TRP A 181 10.89 -9.10 -8.52
C TRP A 181 10.29 -9.94 -7.39
N PHE A 182 9.05 -10.41 -7.53
CA PHE A 182 8.44 -11.27 -6.52
C PHE A 182 9.04 -12.69 -6.50
N GLN A 183 9.69 -13.14 -7.58
CA GLN A 183 10.36 -14.45 -7.62
C GLN A 183 11.62 -14.51 -6.74
N LYS A 184 12.07 -13.37 -6.23
CA LYS A 184 13.26 -13.25 -5.35
C LYS A 184 12.91 -13.32 -3.86
N ILE A 185 11.63 -13.49 -3.55
CA ILE A 185 11.10 -13.61 -2.19
C ILE A 185 10.11 -14.76 -2.09
N VAL A 186 9.87 -15.24 -0.87
CA VAL A 186 8.75 -16.13 -0.55
C VAL A 186 7.66 -15.31 0.12
N PRO A 187 6.70 -14.73 -0.64
CA PRO A 187 5.74 -13.82 -0.07
C PRO A 187 4.79 -14.55 0.91
N CYS A 188 4.74 -14.07 2.15
CA CYS A 188 3.84 -14.56 3.20
C CYS A 188 4.03 -16.04 3.59
N GLY A 189 5.20 -16.66 3.34
CA GLY A 189 5.49 -18.05 3.69
C GLY A 189 4.60 -19.10 3.01
N ILE A 190 3.82 -18.71 2.00
CA ILE A 190 2.86 -19.56 1.29
C ILE A 190 3.40 -19.80 -0.12
N MET A 191 4.16 -20.89 -0.30
CA MET A 191 4.82 -21.22 -1.59
C MET A 191 3.85 -21.60 -2.72
N ASP A 192 2.61 -21.96 -2.41
CA ASP A 192 1.62 -22.45 -3.38
C ASP A 192 0.76 -21.36 -4.02
N LYS A 193 0.97 -20.07 -3.67
CA LYS A 193 0.20 -18.95 -4.21
C LYS A 193 1.08 -18.00 -5.03
N GLY A 194 0.56 -17.58 -6.18
CA GLY A 194 1.25 -16.67 -7.09
C GLY A 194 1.06 -15.18 -6.77
N VAL A 195 1.67 -14.36 -7.61
CA VAL A 195 1.39 -12.92 -7.73
C VAL A 195 0.98 -12.58 -9.16
N THR A 196 0.18 -11.54 -9.32
CA THR A 196 -0.23 -11.03 -10.63
C THR A 196 -0.32 -9.50 -10.65
N SER A 197 -0.61 -8.93 -11.82
CA SER A 197 -0.80 -7.51 -12.07
C SER A 197 -1.97 -7.28 -13.01
N LEU A 198 -2.52 -6.07 -13.02
CA LEU A 198 -3.58 -5.70 -13.96
C LEU A 198 -3.15 -5.93 -15.41
N GLU A 199 -1.92 -5.55 -15.76
CA GLU A 199 -1.33 -5.78 -17.08
C GLU A 199 -1.31 -7.26 -17.46
N LYS A 200 -0.87 -8.13 -16.55
CA LYS A 200 -0.81 -9.57 -16.81
C LYS A 200 -2.21 -10.19 -17.01
N GLU A 201 -3.20 -9.74 -16.25
CA GLU A 201 -4.55 -10.29 -16.30
C GLU A 201 -5.39 -9.79 -17.48
N THR A 202 -5.14 -8.56 -17.93
CA THR A 202 -5.85 -7.94 -19.06
C THR A 202 -5.10 -8.09 -20.39
N GLY A 203 -3.81 -8.42 -20.35
CA GLY A 203 -2.96 -8.59 -21.52
C GLY A 203 -2.47 -7.27 -22.15
N ILE A 204 -2.73 -6.13 -21.52
CA ILE A 204 -2.32 -4.80 -22.00
C ILE A 204 -1.75 -3.95 -20.88
N LYS A 205 -0.80 -3.08 -21.22
CA LYS A 205 -0.26 -2.08 -20.29
C LYS A 205 -1.27 -0.95 -20.09
N HIS A 206 -1.49 -0.55 -18.84
CA HIS A 206 -2.46 0.48 -18.47
C HIS A 206 -1.84 1.86 -18.29
N ASN A 207 -2.62 2.91 -18.54
CA ASN A 207 -2.22 4.28 -18.21
C ASN A 207 -2.21 4.46 -16.68
N PHE A 208 -1.03 4.63 -16.10
CA PHE A 208 -0.84 4.62 -14.65
C PHE A 208 -1.56 5.77 -13.93
N GLU A 209 -1.70 6.94 -14.56
CA GLU A 209 -2.42 8.08 -13.95
C GLU A 209 -3.94 7.85 -13.96
N GLU A 210 -4.48 7.27 -15.04
CA GLU A 210 -5.91 6.92 -15.11
C GLU A 210 -6.28 5.87 -14.06
N ILE A 211 -5.42 4.87 -13.86
CA ILE A 211 -5.62 3.85 -12.82
C ILE A 211 -5.61 4.48 -11.42
N LYS A 212 -4.69 5.42 -11.15
CA LYS A 212 -4.68 6.15 -9.88
C LYS A 212 -5.98 6.92 -9.67
N GLN A 213 -6.47 7.64 -10.67
CA GLN A 213 -7.72 8.39 -10.56
C GLN A 213 -8.92 7.47 -10.27
N GLN A 214 -9.10 6.41 -11.07
CA GLN A 214 -10.19 5.45 -10.87
C GLN A 214 -10.12 4.80 -9.48
N LEU A 215 -8.92 4.43 -9.03
CA LEU A 215 -8.76 3.82 -7.72
C LEU A 215 -9.12 4.78 -6.57
N VAL A 216 -8.81 6.07 -6.68
CA VAL A 216 -9.26 7.09 -5.72
C VAL A 216 -10.78 7.14 -5.66
N GLU A 217 -11.47 7.09 -6.80
CA GLU A 217 -12.94 7.10 -6.87
C GLU A 217 -13.57 5.89 -6.16
N HIS A 218 -12.99 4.69 -6.36
CA HIS A 218 -13.45 3.47 -5.68
C HIS A 218 -13.22 3.52 -4.17
N ILE A 219 -12.07 4.05 -3.71
CA ILE A 219 -11.81 4.25 -2.29
C ILE A 219 -12.79 5.28 -1.70
N ALA A 220 -12.98 6.41 -2.39
CA ALA A 220 -13.89 7.47 -1.95
C ALA A 220 -15.32 6.96 -1.80
N LYS A 221 -15.80 6.17 -2.78
CA LYS A 221 -17.12 5.56 -2.75
C LYS A 221 -17.26 4.55 -1.61
N THR A 222 -16.27 3.66 -1.43
CA THR A 222 -16.31 2.60 -0.41
C THR A 222 -16.35 3.17 1.01
N PHE A 223 -15.59 4.24 1.27
CA PHE A 223 -15.51 4.87 2.58
C PHE A 223 -16.44 6.09 2.75
N ASN A 224 -17.20 6.46 1.72
CA ASN A 224 -18.06 7.64 1.70
C ASN A 224 -17.29 8.94 2.04
N PHE A 225 -16.17 9.13 1.35
CA PHE A 225 -15.30 10.30 1.47
C PHE A 225 -15.57 11.35 0.41
N GLU A 226 -15.42 12.61 0.81
CA GLU A 226 -15.18 13.72 -0.09
C GLU A 226 -13.67 13.86 -0.23
N VAL A 227 -13.15 13.64 -1.44
CA VAL A 227 -11.71 13.72 -1.69
C VAL A 227 -11.35 15.14 -2.10
N VAL A 228 -10.44 15.76 -1.35
CA VAL A 228 -9.84 17.03 -1.74
C VAL A 228 -8.38 16.80 -2.07
N GLU A 229 -8.02 17.07 -3.32
CA GLU A 229 -6.64 16.98 -3.76
C GLU A 229 -5.78 18.05 -3.08
N GLU A 230 -4.60 17.65 -2.64
CA GLU A 230 -3.62 18.51 -1.99
C GLU A 230 -2.23 18.17 -2.54
N LYS A 231 -1.48 19.20 -2.93
CA LYS A 231 -0.07 19.03 -3.33
C LYS A 231 0.82 19.08 -2.09
N ILE A 232 1.57 18.01 -1.86
CA ILE A 232 2.59 17.97 -0.82
C ILE A 232 3.95 18.18 -1.47
N VAL A 233 4.69 19.17 -0.97
CA VAL A 233 6.09 19.37 -1.34
C VAL A 233 6.94 18.71 -0.26
N LEU A 234 7.55 17.58 -0.59
CA LEU A 234 8.54 16.94 0.26
C LEU A 234 9.88 17.58 -0.06
N ASN A 235 10.41 18.36 0.87
CA ASN A 235 11.75 18.91 0.72
C ASN A 235 12.73 17.74 0.65
N ASN A 236 13.32 17.51 -0.52
CA ASN A 236 14.45 16.62 -0.65
C ASN A 236 15.56 17.18 0.25
N SER A 237 15.80 16.55 1.41
CA SER A 237 17.09 16.64 2.04
C SER A 237 18.05 15.94 1.09
N VAL A 238 18.62 16.76 0.20
CA VAL A 238 19.74 16.42 -0.67
C VAL A 238 20.81 15.77 0.21
N LEU A 239 21.03 14.47 0.04
CA LEU A 239 22.31 13.88 0.39
C LEU A 239 23.32 14.40 -0.64
N GLN A 240 23.86 15.59 -0.37
CA GLN A 240 25.17 16.00 -0.85
C GLN A 240 26.11 15.92 0.35
N GLN A 241 26.83 14.81 0.41
CA GLN A 241 28.27 14.77 0.69
C GLN A 241 28.80 13.40 0.28
#